data_AF-A0A368L4E5-F1
#
_entry.id   AF-A0A368L4E5-F1
#
_cell.length_a   1.000
_cell.length_b   1.000
_cell.length_c   1.000
_cell.angle_alpha   90.00
_cell.angle_beta   90.00
_cell.angle_gamma   90.00
#
_symmetry.space_group_name_H-M   'P 1'
#
loop_
_entity.id
_entity.type
_entity.pdbx_description
1 polymer ?
#
loop_
_entity_poly.entity_id
_entity_poly.type
_entity_poly.pdbx_seq_one_letter_code
_entity_poly.pdbx_strand_id
1 'polypeptide(L)'
;MTPNLYSLRIVVINSVVPPEHANDPAAWEQAERARLLRIGLLQAGYNIIASLPADAFVAERIAQLQPDMIVVDAESDARDALEHVVMATRDAPRPIVLFTDDHDQATAQQAIAAGVSAYVVAGLQPERVQPVLEVAMARFQHEQSLLAELHDAKTKLSERKVVERAKGVLMNRHQLTEEQAYQRLRKQAMEKGMRLAELAQRILDVADLI
;
A
#
# COMPACT_ATOMS: atom_id res chain seq x y z
N MET A 1 13.70 -12.41 2.80
CA MET A 1 14.69 -11.65 3.59
C MET A 1 13.90 -10.78 4.54
N THR A 2 13.95 -11.04 5.84
CA THR A 2 13.43 -10.10 6.84
C THR A 2 14.24 -8.81 6.71
N PRO A 3 13.62 -7.66 6.42
CA PRO A 3 14.35 -6.41 6.35
C PRO A 3 15.02 -6.17 7.70
N ASN A 4 16.30 -5.76 7.67
CA ASN A 4 16.98 -5.33 8.88
C ASN A 4 16.30 -4.02 9.33
N LEU A 5 15.51 -4.10 10.40
CA LEU A 5 14.64 -3.00 10.85
C LEU A 5 15.44 -1.71 11.13
N TYR A 6 16.71 -1.83 11.50
CA TYR A 6 17.63 -0.72 11.73
C TYR A 6 18.07 0.04 10.46
N SER A 7 17.70 -0.41 9.26
CA SER A 7 17.93 0.32 8.01
C SER A 7 16.68 0.98 7.44
N LEU A 8 15.53 0.89 8.12
CA LEU A 8 14.29 1.48 7.65
C LEU A 8 14.40 3.00 7.59
N ARG A 9 14.08 3.54 6.42
CA ARG A 9 14.01 4.97 6.16
C ARG A 9 12.62 5.46 6.53
N ILE A 10 12.51 6.13 7.66
CA ILE A 10 11.22 6.61 8.19
C ILE A 10 11.04 8.08 7.85
N VAL A 11 9.87 8.42 7.33
CA VAL A 11 9.38 9.80 7.27
C VAL A 11 8.33 9.98 8.36
N VAL A 12 8.49 11.07 9.12
CA VAL A 12 7.55 11.46 10.16
C VAL A 12 6.73 12.64 9.65
N ILE A 13 5.41 12.57 9.77
CA ILE A 13 4.48 13.60 9.32
C ILE A 13 3.80 14.16 10.55
N ASN A 14 4.02 15.45 10.79
CA ASN A 14 3.48 16.15 11.95
C ASN A 14 2.69 17.35 11.46
N SER A 15 1.59 17.68 12.15
CA SER A 15 0.99 18.99 11.96
C SER A 15 1.91 20.06 12.54
N VAL A 16 2.26 21.08 11.76
CA VAL A 16 3.07 22.21 12.24
C VAL A 16 2.12 23.25 12.79
N VAL A 17 2.27 23.60 14.06
CA VAL A 17 1.57 24.75 14.65
C VAL A 17 2.07 26.03 13.97
N PRO A 18 1.19 26.85 13.38
CA PRO A 18 1.57 28.17 12.88
C PRO A 18 2.19 29.03 13.99
N PRO A 19 3.26 29.81 13.72
CA PRO A 19 3.98 30.59 14.73
C PRO A 19 3.12 31.63 15.46
N GLU A 20 1.97 32.02 14.89
CA GLU A 20 0.99 32.90 15.50
C GLU A 20 0.24 32.27 16.71
N HIS A 21 0.28 30.94 16.84
CA HIS A 21 -0.31 30.17 17.95
C HIS A 21 0.75 29.59 18.92
N ALA A 22 2.01 30.05 18.86
CA ALA A 22 3.11 29.52 19.68
C ALA A 22 2.93 29.68 21.21
N ASN A 23 1.95 30.47 21.66
CA ASN A 23 1.57 30.63 23.07
C ASN A 23 0.34 29.78 23.47
N ASP A 24 -0.19 28.93 22.57
CA ASP A 24 -1.29 28.02 22.86
C ASP A 24 -0.76 26.77 23.62
N PRO A 25 -1.32 26.40 24.79
CA PRO A 25 -0.99 25.16 25.48
C PRO A 25 -1.01 23.91 24.58
N ALA A 26 -1.95 23.84 23.62
CA ALA A 26 -2.05 22.71 22.70
C ALA A 26 -0.83 22.60 21.78
N ALA A 27 -0.28 23.75 21.35
CA ALA A 27 0.90 23.80 20.49
C ALA A 27 2.16 23.24 21.19
N TRP A 28 2.31 23.52 22.48
CA TRP A 28 3.42 23.00 23.29
C TRP A 28 3.30 21.50 23.52
N GLU A 29 2.09 21.01 23.76
CA GLU A 29 1.82 19.59 23.88
C GLU A 29 2.15 18.85 22.59
N GLN A 30 1.70 19.36 21.43
CA GLN A 30 2.03 18.80 20.13
C GLN A 30 3.54 18.75 19.86
N ALA A 31 4.26 19.83 20.16
CA ALA A 31 5.72 19.88 19.99
C ALA A 31 6.44 18.88 20.89
N GLU A 32 5.96 18.69 22.13
CA GLU A 32 6.51 17.72 23.05
C GLU A 32 6.25 16.28 22.60
N ARG A 33 5.03 15.98 22.10
CA ARG A 33 4.71 14.67 21.53
C ARG A 33 5.58 14.34 20.32
N ALA A 34 5.68 15.26 19.36
CA ALA A 34 6.58 15.11 18.22
C ALA A 34 8.04 14.86 18.64
N ARG A 35 8.50 15.55 19.71
CA ARG A 35 9.83 15.36 20.28
C ARG A 35 9.99 13.96 20.90
N LEU A 36 9.03 13.50 21.69
CA LEU A 36 9.04 12.18 22.32
C LEU A 36 8.99 11.06 21.29
N LEU A 37 8.15 11.18 20.25
CA LEU A 37 8.12 10.24 19.14
C LEU A 37 9.48 10.14 18.45
N ARG A 38 10.08 11.29 18.14
CA ARG A 38 11.40 11.34 17.50
C ARG A 38 12.48 10.69 18.38
N ILE A 39 12.45 10.94 19.69
CA ILE A 39 13.38 10.30 20.65
C ILE A 39 13.16 8.79 20.65
N GLY A 40 11.91 8.31 20.73
CA GLY A 40 11.61 6.88 20.73
C GLY A 40 12.07 6.17 19.46
N LEU A 41 11.86 6.79 18.30
CA LEU A 41 12.34 6.28 17.02
C LEU A 41 13.88 6.20 16.96
N LEU A 42 14.57 7.24 17.42
CA LEU A 42 16.04 7.27 17.42
C LEU A 42 16.65 6.30 18.44
N GLN A 43 16.05 6.16 19.62
CA GLN A 43 16.49 5.19 20.64
C GLN A 43 16.31 3.74 20.18
N ALA A 44 15.24 3.48 19.43
CA ALA A 44 15.02 2.20 18.76
C ALA A 44 15.96 1.97 17.56
N GLY A 45 16.84 2.93 17.22
CA GLY A 45 17.83 2.80 16.16
C GLY A 45 17.28 2.98 14.74
N TYR A 46 16.11 3.60 14.58
CA TYR A 46 15.54 3.88 13.26
C TYR A 46 16.14 5.13 12.61
N ASN A 47 16.22 5.11 11.28
CA ASN A 47 16.73 6.23 10.50
C ASN A 47 15.59 7.15 10.04
N ILE A 48 15.44 8.29 10.72
CA ILE A 48 14.47 9.32 10.35
C ILE A 48 15.07 10.19 9.25
N ILE A 49 14.59 10.02 8.01
CA ILE A 49 15.14 10.71 6.84
C ILE A 49 14.54 12.11 6.62
N ALA A 50 13.33 12.36 7.12
CA ALA A 50 12.70 13.67 7.09
C ALA A 50 11.55 13.76 8.12
N SER A 51 11.26 14.99 8.56
CA SER A 51 10.02 15.36 9.23
C SER A 51 9.31 16.38 8.35
N LEU A 52 8.06 16.09 7.97
CA LEU A 52 7.30 16.86 6.99
C LEU A 52 6.00 17.40 7.62
N PRO A 53 5.56 18.62 7.25
CA PRO A 53 4.20 19.06 7.52
C PRO A 53 3.20 18.26 6.68
N ALA A 54 1.97 18.14 7.19
CA ALA A 54 0.83 17.59 6.45
C ALA A 54 0.24 18.61 5.44
N ASP A 55 1.11 19.19 4.59
CA ASP A 55 0.74 20.19 3.59
C ASP A 55 0.44 19.57 2.21
N ALA A 56 0.00 20.40 1.26
CA ALA A 56 -0.29 19.98 -0.11
C ALA A 56 0.91 19.37 -0.86
N PHE A 57 2.14 19.58 -0.37
CA PHE A 57 3.37 19.09 -0.99
C PHE A 57 3.84 17.75 -0.40
N VAL A 58 3.14 17.22 0.62
CA VAL A 58 3.53 15.98 1.30
C VAL A 58 3.67 14.81 0.32
N ALA A 59 2.79 14.73 -0.68
CA ALA A 59 2.80 13.66 -1.68
C ALA A 59 4.08 13.66 -2.53
N GLU A 60 4.46 14.83 -3.03
CA GLU A 60 5.67 14.99 -3.84
C GLU A 60 6.92 14.64 -3.02
N ARG A 61 6.99 15.11 -1.77
CA ARG A 61 8.12 14.82 -0.87
C ARG A 61 8.21 13.33 -0.52
N ILE A 62 7.08 12.66 -0.26
CA ILE A 62 7.03 11.21 -0.03
C ILE A 62 7.53 10.44 -1.28
N ALA A 63 7.15 10.88 -2.47
CA ALA A 63 7.59 10.27 -3.73
C ALA A 63 9.10 10.42 -3.94
N GLN A 64 9.65 11.61 -3.68
CA GLN A 64 11.09 11.88 -3.81
C GLN A 64 11.94 11.14 -2.78
N LEU A 65 11.49 11.14 -1.51
CA LEU A 65 12.25 10.55 -0.42
C LEU A 65 12.24 9.03 -0.44
N GLN A 66 11.17 8.43 -0.95
CA GLN A 66 10.95 6.99 -0.93
C GLN A 66 11.20 6.32 0.45
N PRO A 67 10.51 6.74 1.53
CA PRO A 67 10.55 6.02 2.81
C PRO A 67 10.09 4.57 2.71
N ASP A 68 10.58 3.75 3.63
CA ASP A 68 10.10 2.38 3.85
C ASP A 68 8.88 2.36 4.77
N MET A 69 8.69 3.40 5.58
CA MET A 69 7.55 3.56 6.50
C MET A 69 7.24 5.03 6.72
N ILE A 70 5.95 5.32 6.90
CA ILE A 70 5.47 6.65 7.25
C ILE A 70 4.85 6.59 8.64
N VAL A 71 5.28 7.49 9.50
CA VAL A 71 4.70 7.70 10.82
C VAL A 71 3.97 9.03 10.80
N VAL A 72 2.70 9.02 11.19
CA VAL A 72 1.89 10.23 11.31
C VAL A 72 1.66 10.49 12.79
N ASP A 73 2.02 11.67 13.27
CA ASP A 73 1.64 12.19 14.57
C ASP A 73 0.56 13.24 14.35
N ALA A 74 -0.68 12.92 14.76
CA ALA A 74 -1.78 13.84 14.60
C ALA A 74 -2.78 13.78 15.76
N GLU A 75 -3.38 14.92 16.05
CA GLU A 75 -4.42 15.10 17.06
C GLU A 75 -5.80 14.87 16.43
N SER A 76 -6.83 15.63 16.83
CA SER A 76 -8.18 15.50 16.29
C SER A 76 -8.28 15.76 14.77
N ASP A 77 -7.30 16.45 14.18
CA ASP A 77 -7.22 16.71 12.73
C ASP A 77 -6.48 15.59 11.96
N ALA A 78 -6.23 14.44 12.61
CA ALA A 78 -5.55 13.28 12.02
C ALA A 78 -6.12 12.83 10.68
N ARG A 79 -7.40 13.09 10.43
CA ARG A 79 -8.06 12.70 9.20
C ARG A 79 -7.51 13.40 7.97
N ASP A 80 -7.36 14.72 8.01
CA ASP A 80 -6.94 15.52 6.85
C ASP A 80 -5.48 15.22 6.50
N ALA A 81 -4.64 15.11 7.53
CA ALA A 81 -3.24 14.69 7.37
C ALA A 81 -3.15 13.27 6.81
N LEU A 82 -3.94 12.33 7.34
CA LEU A 82 -3.94 10.94 6.89
C LEU A 82 -4.43 10.81 5.44
N GLU A 83 -5.48 11.54 5.05
CA GLU A 83 -6.02 11.48 3.69
C GLU A 83 -4.97 11.87 2.65
N HIS A 84 -4.23 12.95 2.88
CA HIS A 84 -3.14 13.35 1.99
C HIS A 84 -2.05 12.27 1.87
N VAL A 85 -1.74 11.59 2.97
CA VAL A 85 -0.69 10.55 3.03
C VAL A 85 -1.13 9.25 2.35
N VAL A 86 -2.39 8.84 2.56
CA VAL A 86 -2.99 7.68 1.91
C VAL A 86 -3.07 7.91 0.40
N MET A 87 -3.52 9.10 -0.02
CA MET A 87 -3.56 9.46 -1.44
C MET A 87 -2.16 9.50 -2.06
N ALA A 88 -1.17 10.03 -1.35
CA ALA A 88 0.22 10.07 -1.78
C ALA A 88 0.86 8.69 -1.98
N THR A 89 0.37 7.67 -1.28
CA THR A 89 0.95 6.31 -1.28
C THR A 89 0.10 5.30 -2.06
N ARG A 90 -0.97 5.75 -2.73
CA ARG A 90 -1.88 4.86 -3.48
C ARG A 90 -1.19 4.00 -4.53
N ASP A 91 -0.30 4.58 -5.33
CA ASP A 91 0.40 3.87 -6.42
C ASP A 91 1.65 3.13 -5.96
N ALA A 92 2.17 3.50 -4.79
CA ALA A 92 3.33 2.87 -4.15
C ALA A 92 3.03 2.70 -2.64
N PRO A 93 2.25 1.67 -2.27
CA PRO A 93 1.79 1.48 -0.90
C PRO A 93 2.96 1.36 0.08
N ARG A 94 2.81 1.96 1.26
CA ARG A 94 3.78 1.91 2.35
C ARG A 94 3.06 1.66 3.68
N PRO A 95 3.72 1.04 4.66
CA PRO A 95 3.16 0.95 5.99
C PRO A 95 3.03 2.34 6.59
N ILE A 96 1.82 2.66 7.06
CA ILE A 96 1.48 3.92 7.73
C ILE A 96 1.12 3.60 9.19
N VAL A 97 1.78 4.28 10.13
CA VAL A 97 1.50 4.18 11.56
C VAL A 97 1.02 5.52 12.06
N LEU A 98 -0.20 5.57 12.60
CA LEU A 98 -0.77 6.78 13.19
C LEU A 98 -0.63 6.72 14.70
N PHE A 99 0.06 7.69 15.28
CA PHE A 99 0.08 7.98 16.71
C PHE A 99 -0.84 9.17 16.99
N THR A 100 -1.72 9.01 17.97
CA THR A 100 -2.68 10.03 18.38
C THR A 100 -3.05 9.86 19.85
N ASP A 101 -3.63 10.90 20.45
CA ASP A 101 -4.22 10.84 21.79
C ASP A 101 -5.76 10.76 21.72
N ASP A 102 -6.33 10.64 20.51
CA ASP A 102 -7.75 10.41 20.34
C ASP A 102 -8.12 8.96 20.72
N HIS A 103 -8.90 8.85 21.79
CA HIS A 103 -9.46 7.61 22.31
C HIS A 103 -10.75 7.17 21.62
N ASP A 104 -11.27 7.93 20.65
CA ASP A 104 -12.47 7.56 19.91
C ASP A 104 -12.24 6.33 19.02
N GLN A 105 -13.04 5.29 19.27
CA GLN A 105 -13.01 4.08 18.48
C GLN A 105 -13.51 4.29 17.04
N ALA A 106 -14.38 5.28 16.81
CA ALA A 106 -14.84 5.59 15.46
C ALA A 106 -13.69 6.14 14.61
N THR A 107 -12.89 7.07 15.15
CA THR A 107 -11.66 7.57 14.52
C THR A 107 -10.68 6.45 14.23
N ALA A 108 -10.46 5.54 15.18
CA ALA A 108 -9.58 4.37 14.99
C ALA A 108 -10.04 3.48 13.83
N GLN A 109 -11.33 3.15 13.76
CA GLN A 109 -11.90 2.33 12.69
C GLN A 109 -11.79 3.02 11.32
N GLN A 110 -12.04 4.33 11.27
CA GLN A 110 -11.92 5.11 10.05
C GLN A 110 -10.47 5.17 9.56
N ALA A 111 -9.50 5.34 10.45
CA ALA A 111 -8.08 5.32 10.09
C ALA A 111 -7.68 3.96 9.50
N ILE A 112 -8.12 2.85 10.11
CA ILE A 112 -7.89 1.49 9.59
C ILE A 112 -8.54 1.33 8.22
N ALA A 113 -9.77 1.79 8.04
CA ALA A 113 -10.47 1.75 6.75
C ALA A 113 -9.78 2.61 5.67
N ALA A 114 -9.08 3.68 6.07
CA ALA A 114 -8.27 4.50 5.18
C ALA A 114 -6.93 3.83 4.78
N GLY A 115 -6.58 2.69 5.38
CA GLY A 115 -5.39 1.91 5.01
C GLY A 115 -4.17 2.10 5.90
N VAL A 116 -4.34 2.59 7.14
CA VAL A 116 -3.21 2.57 8.10
C VAL A 116 -2.91 1.14 8.55
N SER A 117 -1.63 0.84 8.69
CA SER A 117 -1.15 -0.46 9.17
C SER A 117 -1.27 -0.60 10.69
N ALA A 118 -1.24 0.52 11.43
CA ALA A 118 -1.49 0.57 12.86
C ALA A 118 -2.02 1.93 13.31
N TYR A 119 -2.88 1.90 14.33
CA TYR A 119 -3.41 3.06 15.04
C TYR A 119 -3.04 2.91 16.51
N VAL A 120 -2.34 3.90 17.08
CA VAL A 120 -1.80 3.86 18.43
C VAL A 120 -2.27 5.05 19.23
N VAL A 121 -3.01 4.75 20.30
CA VAL A 121 -3.55 5.75 21.23
C VAL A 121 -2.65 5.89 22.45
N ALA A 122 -2.38 7.13 22.90
CA ALA A 122 -1.76 7.47 24.18
C ALA A 122 -0.45 6.70 24.47
N GLY A 123 0.39 6.58 23.44
CA GLY A 123 1.38 5.49 23.35
C GLY A 123 2.78 5.89 22.93
N LEU A 124 3.19 7.15 23.06
CA LEU A 124 4.55 7.61 22.74
C LEU A 124 5.59 7.27 23.85
N GLN A 125 5.45 6.09 24.47
CA GLN A 125 6.51 5.56 25.32
C GLN A 125 7.60 4.97 24.41
N PRO A 126 8.87 5.39 24.53
CA PRO A 126 9.96 4.90 23.68
C PRO A 126 10.03 3.38 23.59
N GLU A 127 9.76 2.67 24.68
CA GLU A 127 9.82 1.20 24.72
C GLU A 127 8.73 0.53 23.86
N ARG A 128 7.63 1.24 23.56
CA ARG A 128 6.50 0.71 22.80
C ARG A 128 6.58 1.00 21.31
N VAL A 129 7.40 1.96 20.90
CA VAL A 129 7.51 2.39 19.48
C VAL A 129 7.98 1.22 18.62
N GLN A 130 9.08 0.56 18.98
CA GLN A 130 9.63 -0.52 18.17
C GLN A 130 8.65 -1.69 17.95
N PRO A 131 8.05 -2.30 18.99
CA PRO A 131 7.08 -3.38 18.80
C PRO A 131 5.89 -2.99 17.93
N VAL A 132 5.39 -1.75 18.05
CA VAL A 132 4.31 -1.24 17.21
C VAL A 132 4.73 -1.22 15.75
N LEU A 133 5.90 -0.65 15.44
CA LEU A 133 6.37 -0.54 14.06
C LEU A 133 6.63 -1.92 13.44
N GLU A 134 7.14 -2.86 14.22
CA GLU A 134 7.32 -4.26 13.81
C GLU A 134 6.00 -4.92 13.42
N VAL A 135 4.97 -4.78 14.27
CA VAL A 135 3.64 -5.31 14.00
C VAL A 135 3.03 -4.62 12.77
N ALA A 136 3.17 -3.31 12.65
CA ALA A 136 2.65 -2.56 11.51
C ALA A 136 3.29 -3.02 10.18
N MET A 137 4.61 -3.20 10.17
CA MET A 137 5.34 -3.71 9.01
C MET A 137 4.89 -5.13 8.65
N ALA A 138 4.76 -6.02 9.63
CA ALA A 138 4.31 -7.39 9.41
C ALA A 138 2.88 -7.44 8.85
N ARG A 139 1.97 -6.61 9.40
CA ARG A 139 0.59 -6.48 8.90
C ARG A 139 0.56 -5.99 7.46
N PHE A 140 1.32 -4.95 7.14
CA PHE A 140 1.40 -4.42 5.79
C PHE A 140 1.93 -5.47 4.80
N GLN A 141 3.02 -6.16 5.13
CA GLN A 141 3.59 -7.21 4.27
C GLN A 141 2.59 -8.36 4.03
N HIS A 142 1.86 -8.76 5.08
CA HIS A 142 0.84 -9.79 4.97
C HIS A 142 -0.31 -9.35 4.05
N GLU A 143 -0.80 -8.12 4.20
CA GLU A 143 -1.84 -7.57 3.35
C GLU A 143 -1.40 -7.47 1.88
N GLN A 144 -0.19 -7.00 1.62
CA GLN A 144 0.37 -6.95 0.27
C GLN A 144 0.48 -8.36 -0.36
N SER A 145 0.84 -9.37 0.42
CA SER A 145 0.85 -10.77 -0.05
C SER A 145 -0.55 -11.23 -0.46
N LEU A 146 -1.55 -10.97 0.38
CA LEU A 146 -2.94 -11.34 0.09
C LEU A 146 -3.48 -10.63 -1.16
N LEU A 147 -3.15 -9.35 -1.33
CA LEU A 147 -3.53 -8.58 -2.54
C LEU A 147 -2.85 -9.13 -3.79
N ALA A 148 -1.59 -9.53 -3.71
CA ALA A 148 -0.86 -10.15 -4.80
C ALA A 148 -1.46 -11.53 -5.18
N GLU A 149 -1.78 -12.36 -4.20
CA GLU A 149 -2.45 -13.65 -4.40
C GLU A 149 -3.84 -13.47 -5.03
N LEU A 150 -4.62 -12.50 -4.55
CA LEU A 150 -5.91 -12.16 -5.12
C LEU A 150 -5.79 -11.71 -6.58
N HIS A 151 -4.78 -10.89 -6.90
CA HIS A 151 -4.52 -10.43 -8.25
C HIS A 151 -4.12 -11.59 -9.18
N ASP A 152 -3.25 -12.49 -8.74
CA ASP A 152 -2.85 -13.68 -9.49
C ASP A 152 -4.05 -14.61 -9.74
N ALA A 153 -4.87 -14.87 -8.72
CA ALA A 153 -6.07 -15.69 -8.85
C ALA A 153 -7.08 -15.08 -9.85
N LYS A 154 -7.32 -13.78 -9.77
CA LYS A 154 -8.19 -13.05 -10.73
C LYS A 154 -7.64 -13.11 -12.15
N THR A 155 -6.32 -12.94 -12.30
CA THR A 155 -5.64 -13.02 -13.60
C THR A 155 -5.81 -14.42 -14.20
N LYS A 156 -5.48 -15.48 -13.45
CA LYS A 156 -5.66 -16.88 -13.90
C LYS A 156 -7.10 -17.19 -14.31
N LEU A 157 -8.08 -16.69 -13.55
CA LEU A 157 -9.50 -16.86 -13.89
C LEU A 157 -9.86 -16.15 -15.19
N SER A 158 -9.38 -14.92 -15.39
CA SER A 158 -9.61 -14.15 -16.61
C SER A 158 -8.97 -14.83 -17.83
N GLU A 159 -7.72 -15.28 -17.70
CA GLU A 159 -6.99 -16.00 -18.74
C GLU A 159 -7.71 -17.29 -19.14
N ARG A 160 -8.22 -18.05 -18.15
CA ARG A 160 -9.01 -19.25 -18.43
C ARG A 160 -10.26 -18.92 -19.25
N LYS A 161 -11.00 -17.87 -18.91
CA LYS A 161 -12.19 -17.45 -19.68
C LYS A 161 -11.83 -17.10 -21.13
N VAL A 162 -10.72 -16.39 -21.34
CA VAL A 162 -10.23 -16.02 -22.68
C VAL A 162 -9.88 -17.28 -23.49
N VAL A 163 -9.17 -18.23 -22.88
CA VAL A 163 -8.82 -19.51 -23.53
C VAL A 163 -10.07 -20.32 -23.89
N GLU A 164 -11.04 -20.45 -22.99
CA GLU A 164 -12.30 -21.16 -23.27
C GLU A 164 -13.07 -20.53 -24.43
N ARG A 165 -13.17 -19.20 -24.47
CA ARG A 165 -13.81 -18.48 -25.59
C ARG A 165 -13.09 -18.72 -26.91
N ALA A 166 -11.75 -18.65 -26.93
CA ALA A 166 -10.97 -18.89 -28.13
C ALA A 166 -11.10 -20.33 -28.63
N LYS A 167 -11.15 -21.32 -27.72
CA LYS A 167 -11.47 -22.71 -28.08
C LYS A 167 -12.83 -22.78 -28.77
N GLY A 168 -13.87 -22.15 -28.22
CA GLY A 168 -15.21 -22.11 -28.83
C GLY A 168 -15.20 -21.55 -30.27
N VAL A 169 -14.46 -20.47 -30.52
CA VAL A 169 -14.28 -19.92 -31.88
C VAL A 169 -13.59 -20.92 -32.80
N LEU A 170 -12.51 -21.57 -32.35
CA LEU A 170 -11.78 -22.56 -33.14
C LEU A 170 -12.63 -23.81 -33.43
N MET A 171 -13.42 -24.26 -32.46
CA MET A 171 -14.36 -25.37 -32.61
C MET A 171 -15.39 -25.05 -33.68
N ASN A 172 -15.99 -23.86 -33.64
CA ASN A 172 -17.02 -23.44 -34.59
C ASN A 172 -16.45 -23.23 -36.02
N ARG A 173 -15.31 -22.56 -36.16
CA ARG A 173 -14.73 -22.22 -37.46
C ARG A 173 -14.06 -23.41 -38.17
N HIS A 174 -13.47 -24.34 -37.41
CA HIS A 174 -12.69 -25.45 -37.97
C HIS A 174 -13.31 -26.82 -37.70
N GLN A 175 -14.53 -26.88 -37.17
CA GLN A 175 -15.22 -28.11 -36.77
C GLN A 175 -14.34 -29.05 -35.92
N LEU A 176 -13.61 -28.46 -34.97
CA LEU A 176 -12.73 -29.20 -34.06
C LEU A 176 -13.47 -29.63 -32.79
N THR A 177 -13.04 -30.74 -32.21
CA THR A 177 -13.39 -31.06 -30.82
C THR A 177 -12.67 -30.11 -29.86
N GLU A 178 -13.15 -30.03 -28.61
CA GLU A 178 -12.52 -29.19 -27.59
C GLU A 178 -11.03 -29.53 -27.39
N GLU A 179 -10.71 -30.82 -27.30
CA GLU A 179 -9.33 -31.30 -27.14
C GLU A 179 -8.46 -30.87 -28.34
N GLN A 180 -8.97 -31.02 -29.57
CA GLN A 180 -8.25 -30.60 -30.78
C GLN A 180 -8.04 -29.08 -30.82
N ALA A 181 -9.05 -28.29 -30.43
CA ALA A 181 -8.94 -26.84 -30.35
C ALA A 181 -7.89 -26.40 -29.32
N TYR A 182 -7.87 -27.04 -28.15
CA TYR A 182 -6.87 -26.79 -27.11
C TYR A 182 -5.45 -27.13 -27.57
N GLN A 183 -5.25 -28.33 -28.15
CA GLN A 183 -3.94 -28.75 -28.66
C GLN A 183 -3.43 -27.82 -29.76
N ARG A 184 -4.33 -27.38 -30.66
CA ARG A 184 -3.99 -26.43 -31.74
C ARG A 184 -3.58 -25.07 -31.19
N LEU A 185 -4.36 -24.54 -30.24
CA LEU A 185 -4.05 -23.29 -29.56
C LEU A 185 -2.70 -23.37 -28.84
N ARG A 186 -2.46 -24.44 -28.08
CA ARG A 186 -1.20 -24.67 -27.36
C ARG A 186 0.00 -24.80 -28.30
N LYS A 187 -0.13 -25.55 -29.38
CA LYS A 187 0.92 -25.72 -30.38
C LYS A 187 1.30 -24.37 -31.02
N GLN A 188 0.32 -23.59 -31.44
CA GLN A 188 0.56 -22.26 -32.01
C GLN A 188 1.16 -21.28 -31.00
N ALA A 189 0.78 -21.35 -29.72
CA ALA A 189 1.37 -20.50 -28.68
C ALA A 189 2.85 -20.82 -28.49
N MET A 190 3.19 -22.11 -28.48
CA MET A 190 4.57 -22.59 -28.37
C MET A 190 5.42 -22.20 -29.58
N GLU A 191 4.90 -22.37 -30.81
CA GLU A 191 5.58 -21.97 -32.05
C GLU A 191 5.88 -20.47 -32.11
N LYS A 192 5.04 -19.63 -31.48
CA LYS A 192 5.20 -18.18 -31.41
C LYS A 192 5.93 -17.68 -30.16
N GLY A 193 6.30 -18.56 -29.23
CA GLY A 193 6.91 -18.18 -27.96
C GLY A 193 6.01 -17.31 -27.06
N MET A 194 4.69 -17.49 -27.15
CA MET A 194 3.69 -16.67 -26.47
C MET A 194 2.98 -17.43 -25.35
N ARG A 195 2.39 -16.71 -24.40
CA ARG A 195 1.49 -17.33 -23.42
C ARG A 195 0.19 -17.77 -24.10
N LEU A 196 -0.40 -18.85 -23.60
CA LEU A 196 -1.63 -19.42 -24.16
C LEU A 196 -2.79 -18.40 -24.17
N ALA A 197 -2.93 -17.63 -23.08
CA ALA A 197 -3.96 -16.61 -22.95
C ALA A 197 -3.76 -15.43 -23.92
N GLU A 198 -2.51 -15.03 -24.18
CA GLU A 198 -2.19 -13.97 -25.15
C GLU A 198 -2.56 -14.38 -26.57
N LEU A 199 -2.23 -15.61 -26.97
CA LEU A 199 -2.64 -16.12 -28.27
C LEU A 199 -4.17 -16.23 -28.37
N ALA A 200 -4.81 -16.73 -27.32
CA ALA A 200 -6.27 -16.83 -27.27
C ALA A 200 -6.92 -15.45 -27.45
N GLN A 201 -6.42 -14.42 -26.77
CA GLN A 201 -6.90 -13.05 -26.95
C GLN A 201 -6.74 -12.57 -28.39
N ARG A 202 -5.59 -12.78 -29.03
CA ARG A 202 -5.38 -12.41 -30.44
C ARG A 202 -6.36 -13.10 -31.39
N ILE A 203 -6.71 -14.35 -31.13
CA ILE A 203 -7.70 -15.07 -31.94
C ILE A 203 -9.07 -14.45 -31.77
N LEU A 204 -9.45 -14.06 -30.55
CA LEU A 204 -10.71 -13.38 -30.29
C LEU A 204 -10.75 -12.00 -30.94
N ASP A 205 -9.68 -11.21 -30.83
CA ASP A 205 -9.60 -9.88 -31.44
C ASP A 205 -9.81 -9.98 -32.97
N VAL A 206 -9.17 -10.94 -33.63
CA VAL A 206 -9.38 -11.18 -35.07
C VAL A 206 -10.78 -11.71 -35.36
N ALA A 207 -11.37 -12.52 -34.48
CA ALA A 207 -12.70 -13.05 -34.67
C ALA A 207 -13.79 -11.99 -34.54
N ASP A 208 -13.60 -10.98 -33.70
CA ASP A 208 -14.54 -9.86 -33.53
C ASP A 208 -14.54 -8.89 -34.74
N LEU A 209 -13.51 -8.93 -35.59
CA LEU A 209 -13.40 -8.14 -36.83
C LEU A 209 -14.04 -8.79 -38.07
N ILE A 210 -14.51 -10.04 -37.98
CA ILE A 210 -14.99 -10.84 -39.14
C ILE A 210 -16.38 -11.42 -38.84
#